data_AF-A0A2G6JDB8-F1
#
_entry.id   AF-A0A2G6JDB8-F1
#
_cell.length_a   1.000
_cell.length_b   1.000
_cell.length_c   1.000
_cell.angle_alpha   90.00
_cell.angle_beta   90.00
_cell.angle_gamma   90.00
#
_symmetry.space_group_name_H-M   'P 1'
#
loop_
_entity.id
_entity.type
_entity.pdbx_description
1 polymer ?
#
loop_
_entity_poly.entity_id
_entity_poly.type
_entity_poly.pdbx_seq_one_letter_code
_entity_poly.pdbx_strand_id
1 'polypeptide(L)'
;MRRRCSGFSLLELVVSILVIAILMAVAYSKLEQMAEGVEQTSFSGVQDNIQAQLTLKVAYWYAEQQQVSEETLRYSNPLDWVQYRPLNYAGELVYTELSDADAEHWYFVKDKHWLVYKAKRISHLVNGFEQGDIIPFQVKVRFANAGQARGLAVEATLEELYPFDWQTEE
;
A
#
# COMPACT_ATOMS: atom_id res chain seq x y z
N MET A 1 -24.08 -62.02 10.01
CA MET A 1 -24.51 -60.65 10.42
C MET A 1 -24.49 -59.75 9.20
N ARG A 2 -25.65 -59.35 8.65
CA ARG A 2 -25.74 -58.44 7.49
C ARG A 2 -25.59 -56.99 7.98
N ARG A 3 -24.52 -56.29 7.58
CA ARG A 3 -24.39 -54.84 7.77
C ARG A 3 -25.43 -54.16 6.88
N ARG A 4 -26.38 -53.44 7.48
CA ARG A 4 -27.22 -52.48 6.75
C ARG A 4 -26.35 -51.27 6.47
N CYS A 5 -25.92 -51.11 5.22
CA CYS A 5 -25.47 -49.80 4.72
C CYS A 5 -26.74 -48.98 4.46
N SER A 6 -27.11 -48.11 5.40
CA SER A 6 -28.07 -47.04 5.13
C SER A 6 -27.37 -46.00 4.26
N GLY A 7 -27.82 -45.83 3.02
CA GLY A 7 -27.42 -44.71 2.18
C GLY A 7 -27.89 -43.38 2.77
N PHE A 8 -27.22 -42.30 2.40
CA PHE A 8 -27.53 -40.94 2.83
C PHE A 8 -28.97 -40.57 2.46
N SER A 9 -29.76 -40.04 3.40
CA SER A 9 -31.10 -39.55 3.10
C SER A 9 -31.03 -38.22 2.33
N LEU A 10 -31.96 -37.96 1.41
CA LEU A 10 -32.08 -36.66 0.73
C LEU A 10 -32.20 -35.50 1.74
N LEU A 11 -32.91 -35.72 2.85
CA LEU A 11 -33.03 -34.74 3.93
C LEU A 11 -31.68 -34.47 4.60
N GLU A 12 -30.93 -35.54 4.89
CA GLU A 12 -29.61 -35.44 5.51
C GLU A 12 -28.64 -34.65 4.62
N LEU A 13 -28.69 -34.88 3.29
CA LEU A 13 -27.91 -34.11 2.32
C LEU A 13 -28.26 -32.63 2.34
N VAL A 14 -29.55 -32.29 2.31
CA VAL A 14 -30.00 -30.89 2.35
C VAL A 14 -29.56 -30.22 3.64
N VAL A 15 -29.73 -30.88 4.79
CA VAL A 15 -29.31 -30.34 6.08
C VAL A 15 -27.79 -30.15 6.12
N SER A 16 -27.00 -31.13 5.65
CA SER A 16 -25.54 -30.99 5.58
C SER A 16 -25.12 -29.82 4.68
N ILE A 17 -25.74 -29.64 3.52
CA ILE A 17 -25.46 -28.52 2.62
C ILE A 17 -25.76 -27.18 3.29
N LEU A 18 -26.89 -27.06 3.99
CA LEU A 18 -27.25 -25.83 4.71
C LEU A 18 -26.25 -25.50 5.81
N VAL A 19 -25.83 -26.50 6.60
CA VAL A 19 -24.82 -26.31 7.64
C VAL A 19 -23.48 -25.87 7.02
N ILE A 20 -23.03 -26.53 5.95
CA ILE A 20 -21.79 -26.18 5.25
C ILE A 20 -21.88 -24.75 4.68
N ALA A 21 -23.01 -24.37 4.08
CA ALA A 21 -23.21 -23.02 3.55
C ALA A 21 -23.12 -21.93 4.64
N ILE A 22 -23.74 -22.16 5.80
CA ILE A 22 -23.66 -21.24 6.94
C ILE A 22 -22.21 -21.13 7.43
N LEU A 23 -21.50 -22.26 7.59
CA LEU A 23 -20.10 -22.25 8.03
C LEU A 23 -19.19 -21.53 7.03
N MET A 24 -19.40 -21.73 5.72
CA MET A 24 -18.65 -21.02 4.68
C MET A 24 -18.89 -19.51 4.71
N ALA A 25 -20.14 -19.07 4.91
CA ALA A 25 -20.46 -17.65 5.00
C ALA A 25 -19.74 -16.98 6.19
N VAL A 26 -19.74 -17.62 7.36
CA VAL A 26 -19.03 -17.13 8.55
C VAL A 26 -17.51 -17.11 8.34
N ALA A 27 -16.96 -18.20 7.78
CA ALA A 27 -15.53 -18.30 7.51
C ALA A 27 -15.07 -17.23 6.50
N TYR A 28 -15.84 -16.99 5.44
CA TYR A 28 -15.55 -15.98 4.43
C TYR A 28 -15.45 -14.57 5.04
N SER A 29 -16.44 -14.17 5.85
CA SER A 29 -16.44 -12.87 6.51
C SER A 29 -15.20 -12.68 7.41
N LYS A 30 -14.79 -13.72 8.12
CA LYS A 30 -13.59 -13.66 8.97
C LYS A 30 -12.30 -13.59 8.18
N LEU A 31 -12.20 -14.33 7.07
CA LEU A 31 -11.04 -14.26 6.19
C LEU A 31 -10.89 -12.87 5.55
N GLU A 32 -11.99 -12.22 5.18
CA GLU A 32 -11.97 -10.88 4.61
C GLU A 32 -11.44 -9.84 5.61
N GLN A 33 -11.91 -9.88 6.86
CA GLN A 33 -11.41 -9.01 7.95
C GLN A 33 -9.91 -9.21 8.18
N MET A 34 -9.45 -10.47 8.24
CA MET A 34 -8.03 -10.77 8.43
C MET A 34 -7.19 -10.30 7.24
N ALA A 35 -7.72 -10.41 6.03
CA ALA A 35 -7.00 -10.04 4.82
C ALA A 35 -6.79 -8.52 4.70
N GLU A 36 -7.72 -7.71 5.20
CA GLU A 36 -7.56 -6.24 5.28
C GLU A 36 -6.46 -5.84 6.25
N GLY A 37 -6.42 -6.42 7.46
CA GLY A 37 -5.33 -6.16 8.41
C GLY A 37 -3.95 -6.58 7.87
N VAL A 38 -3.89 -7.65 7.08
CA VAL A 38 -2.66 -8.07 6.38
C VAL A 38 -2.23 -7.04 5.34
N GLU A 39 -3.17 -6.53 4.54
CA GLU A 39 -2.90 -5.51 3.52
C GLU A 39 -2.37 -4.23 4.16
N GLN A 40 -3.06 -3.73 5.19
CA GLN A 40 -2.65 -2.55 5.94
C GLN A 40 -1.25 -2.72 6.54
N THR A 41 -0.97 -3.86 7.18
CA THR A 41 0.35 -4.14 7.76
C THR A 41 1.43 -4.16 6.68
N SER A 42 1.15 -4.78 5.54
CA SER A 42 2.06 -4.80 4.39
C SER A 42 2.28 -3.40 3.83
N PHE A 43 1.24 -2.59 3.73
CA PHE A 43 1.29 -1.22 3.27
C PHE A 43 2.15 -0.35 4.20
N SER A 44 1.85 -0.30 5.50
CA SER A 44 2.59 0.50 6.48
C SER A 44 4.05 0.05 6.58
N GLY A 45 4.30 -1.27 6.56
CA GLY A 45 5.66 -1.81 6.57
C GLY A 45 6.49 -1.38 5.36
N VAL A 46 5.88 -1.28 4.17
CA VAL A 46 6.55 -0.76 2.97
C VAL A 46 6.76 0.74 3.05
N GLN A 47 5.76 1.50 3.52
CA GLN A 47 5.86 2.95 3.71
C GLN A 47 7.03 3.30 4.65
N ASP A 48 7.10 2.65 5.82
CA ASP A 48 8.18 2.82 6.80
C ASP A 48 9.54 2.44 6.23
N ASN A 49 9.59 1.36 5.44
CA ASN A 49 10.81 0.95 4.79
C ASN A 49 11.31 1.98 3.75
N ILE A 50 10.41 2.53 2.94
CA ILE A 50 10.74 3.60 1.98
C ILE A 50 11.24 4.82 2.75
N GLN A 51 10.56 5.24 3.81
CA GLN A 51 10.96 6.36 4.66
C GLN A 51 12.37 6.15 5.24
N ALA A 52 12.66 4.98 5.79
CA ALA A 52 13.99 4.66 6.33
C ALA A 52 15.08 4.72 5.25
N GLN A 53 14.80 4.22 4.05
CA GLN A 53 15.74 4.26 2.93
C GLN A 53 15.97 5.69 2.42
N LEU A 54 14.94 6.55 2.40
CA LEU A 54 15.08 7.98 2.10
C LEU A 54 15.95 8.69 3.14
N THR A 55 15.75 8.41 4.43
CA THR A 55 16.60 8.96 5.51
C THR A 55 18.07 8.56 5.33
N LEU A 56 18.34 7.29 5.01
CA LEU A 56 19.70 6.84 4.71
C LEU A 56 20.29 7.54 3.48
N LYS A 57 19.49 7.71 2.42
CA LYS A 57 19.94 8.40 1.21
C LYS A 57 20.34 9.85 1.48
N VAL A 58 19.55 10.56 2.27
CA VAL A 58 19.86 11.93 2.70
C VAL A 58 21.15 11.97 3.52
N ALA A 59 21.37 11.01 4.43
CA ALA A 59 22.62 10.93 5.19
C ALA A 59 23.85 10.74 4.27
N TYR A 60 23.72 9.93 3.21
CA TYR A 60 24.78 9.80 2.20
C TYR A 60 25.04 11.11 1.46
N TRP A 61 23.99 11.77 0.95
CA TRP A 61 24.14 13.08 0.29
C TRP A 61 24.79 14.13 1.19
N TYR A 62 24.40 14.15 2.48
CA TYR A 62 24.97 15.06 3.45
C TYR A 62 26.46 14.76 3.71
N ALA A 63 26.84 13.50 3.89
CA ALA A 63 28.22 13.08 4.11
C ALA A 63 29.13 13.39 2.91
N GLU A 64 28.62 13.25 1.69
CA GLU A 64 29.34 13.55 0.44
C GLU A 64 29.34 15.05 0.10
N GLN A 65 28.69 15.90 0.91
CA GLN A 65 28.42 17.30 0.59
C GLN A 65 27.75 17.48 -0.80
N GLN A 66 26.98 16.48 -1.22
CA GLN A 66 26.27 16.49 -2.49
C GLN A 66 25.09 17.46 -2.40
N GLN A 67 25.10 18.47 -3.27
CA GLN A 67 23.96 19.35 -3.44
C GLN A 67 22.90 18.70 -4.33
N VAL A 68 21.67 18.72 -3.86
CA VAL A 68 20.50 18.23 -4.59
C VAL A 68 19.48 19.36 -4.74
N SER A 69 18.67 19.30 -5.79
CA SER A 69 17.60 20.27 -6.06
C SER A 69 16.25 19.68 -5.71
N GLU A 70 15.40 20.49 -5.07
CA GLU A 70 14.01 20.14 -4.76
C GLU A 70 13.26 19.72 -6.03
N GLU A 71 13.50 20.42 -7.14
CA GLU A 71 12.87 20.12 -8.43
C GLU A 71 13.16 18.68 -8.89
N THR A 72 14.43 18.26 -8.84
CA THR A 72 14.84 16.90 -9.18
C THR A 72 14.23 15.87 -8.24
N LEU A 73 14.16 16.19 -6.95
CA LEU A 73 13.61 15.28 -5.94
C LEU A 73 12.08 15.21 -5.97
N ARG A 74 11.42 16.25 -6.45
CA ARG A 74 9.96 16.27 -6.56
C ARG A 74 9.48 15.53 -7.81
N TYR A 75 10.27 15.55 -8.88
CA TYR A 75 9.88 15.01 -10.19
C TYR A 75 10.52 13.65 -10.53
N SER A 76 11.34 13.08 -9.65
CA SER A 76 11.86 11.73 -9.87
C SER A 76 11.10 10.72 -9.04
N ASN A 77 11.17 9.46 -9.47
CA ASN A 77 10.66 8.35 -8.71
C ASN A 77 11.50 8.15 -7.44
N PRO A 78 10.92 8.25 -6.23
CA PRO A 78 11.70 8.09 -5.00
C PRO A 78 12.29 6.69 -4.86
N LEU A 79 11.69 5.68 -5.53
CA LEU A 79 12.20 4.31 -5.55
C LEU A 79 13.44 4.12 -6.43
N ASP A 80 13.89 5.15 -7.15
CA ASP A 80 15.20 5.14 -7.83
C ASP A 80 16.35 5.48 -6.89
N TRP A 81 16.05 6.02 -5.70
CA TRP A 81 17.08 6.38 -4.72
C TRP A 81 17.21 5.39 -3.58
N VAL A 82 16.21 4.54 -3.39
CA VAL A 82 16.21 3.49 -2.38
C VAL A 82 17.01 2.28 -2.89
N GLN A 83 17.64 1.56 -1.97
CA GLN A 83 18.46 0.38 -2.31
C GLN A 83 17.59 -0.83 -2.67
N TYR A 84 16.45 -0.97 -2.01
CA TYR A 84 15.54 -2.10 -2.16
C TYR A 84 14.16 -1.59 -2.56
N ARG A 85 13.70 -2.01 -3.74
CA ARG A 85 12.33 -1.76 -4.16
C ARG A 85 11.40 -2.76 -3.47
N PRO A 86 10.21 -2.33 -3.03
CA PRO A 86 9.21 -3.23 -2.46
C PRO A 86 8.83 -4.35 -3.43
N LEU A 87 8.52 -5.54 -2.91
CA LEU A 87 8.14 -6.70 -3.74
C LEU A 87 6.88 -6.42 -4.58
N ASN A 88 5.93 -5.67 -4.01
CA ASN A 88 4.69 -5.27 -4.65
C ASN A 88 4.81 -3.91 -5.36
N TYR A 89 6.01 -3.47 -5.72
CA TYR A 89 6.18 -2.35 -6.63
C TYR A 89 6.02 -2.82 -8.07
N ALA A 90 4.94 -2.39 -8.72
CA ALA A 90 4.54 -2.84 -10.06
C ALA A 90 5.05 -1.93 -11.19
N GLY A 91 5.79 -0.87 -10.86
CA GLY A 91 6.49 -0.02 -11.82
C GLY A 91 5.87 1.36 -12.00
N GLU A 92 5.99 1.90 -13.21
CA GLU A 92 5.62 3.28 -13.53
C GLU A 92 4.54 3.34 -14.59
N LEU A 93 3.53 4.18 -14.35
CA LEU A 93 2.38 4.37 -15.23
C LEU A 93 1.97 5.85 -15.29
N VAL A 94 1.01 6.19 -16.13
CA VAL A 94 0.37 7.52 -16.11
C VAL A 94 -0.96 7.48 -15.35
N TYR A 95 -1.43 8.61 -14.84
CA TYR A 95 -2.62 8.66 -13.96
C TYR A 95 -3.87 8.00 -14.58
N THR A 96 -4.03 8.09 -15.90
CA THR A 96 -5.16 7.46 -16.61
C THR A 96 -5.12 5.93 -16.62
N GLU A 97 -3.97 5.31 -16.41
CA GLU A 97 -3.80 3.85 -16.34
C GLU A 97 -4.01 3.31 -14.92
N LEU A 98 -4.02 4.20 -13.91
CA LEU A 98 -4.06 3.83 -12.50
C LEU A 98 -5.38 3.14 -12.11
N SER A 99 -6.49 3.49 -12.76
CA SER A 99 -7.79 2.83 -12.53
C SER A 99 -7.80 1.36 -12.91
N ASP A 100 -7.04 0.99 -13.95
CA ASP A 100 -7.01 -0.38 -14.50
C ASP A 100 -5.84 -1.22 -13.93
N ALA A 101 -4.91 -0.57 -13.23
CA ALA A 101 -3.80 -1.23 -12.56
C ALA A 101 -4.24 -2.19 -11.44
N ASP A 102 -3.42 -3.21 -11.18
CA ASP A 102 -3.65 -4.17 -10.12
C ASP A 102 -3.60 -3.50 -8.74
N ALA A 103 -4.56 -3.81 -7.87
CA ALA A 103 -4.56 -3.38 -6.48
C ALA A 103 -3.55 -4.18 -5.63
N GLU A 104 -3.35 -3.80 -4.37
CA GLU A 104 -2.32 -4.31 -3.44
C GLU A 104 -0.87 -3.96 -3.85
N HIS A 105 -0.70 -2.99 -4.77
CA HIS A 105 0.59 -2.64 -5.37
C HIS A 105 0.93 -1.15 -5.25
N TRP A 106 2.24 -0.88 -5.26
CA TRP A 106 2.82 0.45 -5.37
C TRP A 106 3.14 0.79 -6.82
N TYR A 107 2.84 2.03 -7.21
CA TYR A 107 3.10 2.57 -8.53
C TYR A 107 3.73 3.95 -8.44
N PHE A 108 4.56 4.29 -9.42
CA PHE A 108 4.95 5.68 -9.64
C PHE A 108 4.14 6.26 -10.81
N VAL A 109 3.38 7.32 -10.53
CA VAL A 109 2.54 8.02 -11.51
C VAL A 109 3.37 9.12 -12.14
N LYS A 110 3.87 8.89 -13.36
CA LYS A 110 4.90 9.72 -14.01
C LYS A 110 4.45 11.15 -14.31
N ASP A 111 3.22 11.33 -14.79
CA ASP A 111 2.69 12.65 -15.16
C ASP A 111 2.35 13.52 -13.94
N LYS A 112 2.12 12.89 -12.79
CA LYS A 112 1.84 13.57 -11.52
C LYS A 112 3.05 13.65 -10.58
N HIS A 113 4.04 12.79 -10.80
CA HIS A 113 5.19 12.56 -9.93
C HIS A 113 4.78 12.14 -8.52
N TRP A 114 3.83 11.20 -8.44
CA TRP A 114 3.32 10.65 -7.19
C TRP A 114 3.79 9.22 -7.03
N LEU A 115 4.20 8.88 -5.81
CA LEU A 115 4.25 7.48 -5.41
C LEU A 115 2.86 7.12 -4.87
N VAL A 116 2.23 6.11 -5.42
CA VAL A 116 0.85 5.74 -5.09
C VAL A 116 0.80 4.31 -4.60
N TYR A 117 0.05 4.08 -3.53
CA TYR A 117 -0.44 2.74 -3.21
C TYR A 117 -1.89 2.60 -3.69
N LYS A 118 -2.19 1.52 -4.41
CA LYS A 118 -3.56 1.17 -4.80
C LYS A 118 -4.07 0.06 -3.88
N ALA A 119 -4.95 0.41 -2.95
CA ALA A 119 -5.58 -0.52 -2.03
C ALA A 119 -6.65 -1.36 -2.73
N LYS A 120 -6.82 -2.60 -2.26
CA LYS A 120 -7.90 -3.50 -2.70
C LYS A 120 -9.02 -3.53 -1.68
N ARG A 121 -8.67 -3.56 -0.39
CA ARG A 121 -9.62 -3.66 0.71
C ARG A 121 -9.75 -2.28 1.35
N ILE A 122 -10.80 -1.57 0.94
CA ILE A 122 -11.05 -0.18 1.35
C ILE A 122 -12.14 -0.04 2.41
N SER A 123 -12.64 -1.16 2.95
CA SER A 123 -13.82 -1.18 3.84
C SER A 123 -13.62 -0.29 5.06
N HIS A 124 -12.40 -0.20 5.59
CA HIS A 124 -12.04 0.65 6.72
C HIS A 124 -10.98 1.70 6.37
N LEU A 125 -10.79 1.96 5.07
CA LEU A 125 -9.93 3.04 4.58
C LEU A 125 -10.76 4.31 4.37
N VAL A 126 -10.56 5.29 5.22
CA VAL A 126 -11.09 6.64 5.06
C VAL A 126 -10.04 7.47 4.33
N ASN A 127 -10.30 7.84 3.08
CA ASN A 127 -9.36 8.57 2.25
C ASN A 127 -9.92 9.92 1.82
N GLY A 128 -9.15 10.99 2.00
CA GLY A 128 -9.50 12.34 1.57
C GLY A 128 -9.33 12.59 0.07
N PHE A 129 -8.75 11.64 -0.66
CA PHE A 129 -8.61 11.70 -2.12
C PHE A 129 -9.90 11.30 -2.86
N GLU A 130 -10.11 11.82 -4.06
CA GLU A 130 -11.31 11.56 -4.87
C GLU A 130 -11.50 10.06 -5.21
N GLN A 131 -10.39 9.33 -5.35
CA GLN A 131 -10.37 7.89 -5.55
C GLN A 131 -10.03 7.20 -4.23
N GLY A 132 -11.05 6.60 -3.59
CA GLY A 132 -10.93 6.07 -2.23
C GLY A 132 -9.89 4.96 -2.07
N ASP A 133 -9.61 4.22 -3.14
CA ASP A 133 -8.62 3.13 -3.19
C ASP A 133 -7.19 3.59 -3.47
N ILE A 134 -6.96 4.87 -3.69
CA ILE A 134 -5.66 5.40 -4.12
C ILE A 134 -5.09 6.33 -3.05
N ILE A 135 -3.92 5.96 -2.51
CA ILE A 135 -3.23 6.72 -1.48
C ILE A 135 -1.96 7.33 -2.09
N PRO A 136 -1.99 8.62 -2.48
CA PRO A 136 -0.87 9.27 -3.15
C PRO A 136 0.09 9.96 -2.16
N PHE A 137 1.37 9.82 -2.44
CA PHE A 137 2.49 10.35 -1.66
C PHE A 137 3.42 11.18 -2.53
N GLN A 138 4.12 12.11 -1.89
CA GLN A 138 5.22 12.84 -2.49
C GLN A 138 6.36 12.99 -1.49
N VAL A 139 7.59 12.95 -1.99
CA VAL A 139 8.75 13.24 -1.15
C VAL A 139 8.88 14.74 -0.95
N LYS A 140 8.92 15.17 0.31
CA LYS A 140 9.35 16.52 0.69
C LYS A 140 10.74 16.47 1.29
N VAL A 141 11.58 17.42 0.89
CA VAL A 141 12.97 17.50 1.32
C VAL A 141 13.19 18.81 2.03
N ARG A 142 13.82 18.74 3.21
CA ARG A 142 14.26 19.91 3.97
C ARG A 142 15.74 20.13 3.76
N PHE A 143 16.10 21.34 3.36
CA PHE A 143 17.49 21.77 3.16
C PHE A 143 18.07 22.42 4.43
N ALA A 144 19.39 22.38 4.56
CA ALA A 144 20.10 23.00 5.69
C ALA A 144 19.83 24.50 5.81
N ASN A 145 19.69 25.19 4.67
CA ASN A 145 19.29 26.58 4.61
C ASN A 145 17.83 26.67 4.21
N ALA A 146 16.99 27.20 5.11
CA ALA A 146 15.58 27.40 4.83
C ALA A 146 15.39 28.34 3.62
N GLY A 147 14.42 28.01 2.76
CA GLY A 147 14.07 28.81 1.57
C GLY A 147 14.96 28.58 0.34
N GLN A 148 15.93 27.66 0.40
CA GLN A 148 16.69 27.25 -0.79
C GLN A 148 16.03 26.05 -1.48
N ALA A 149 15.73 26.16 -2.77
CA ALA A 149 15.26 25.05 -3.61
C ALA A 149 16.39 24.11 -4.07
N ARG A 150 17.63 24.39 -3.66
CA ARG A 150 18.81 23.58 -3.95
C ARG A 150 19.83 23.76 -2.84
N GLY A 151 20.38 22.65 -2.35
CA GLY A 151 21.38 22.69 -1.29
C GLY A 151 21.66 21.31 -0.71
N LEU A 152 22.22 21.30 0.49
CA LEU A 152 22.42 20.07 1.26
C LEU A 152 21.07 19.65 1.87
N ALA A 153 20.58 18.49 1.46
CA ALA A 153 19.41 17.86 2.08
C ALA A 153 19.76 17.41 3.51
N VAL A 154 18.87 17.68 4.45
CA VAL A 154 19.00 17.32 5.87
C VAL A 154 17.93 16.31 6.27
N GLU A 155 16.78 16.33 5.61
CA GLU A 155 15.70 15.37 5.83
C GLU A 155 14.92 15.17 4.54
N ALA A 156 14.44 13.96 4.31
CA ALA A 156 13.46 13.63 3.29
C ALA A 156 12.34 12.83 3.95
N THR A 157 11.10 13.25 3.71
CA THR A 157 9.89 12.63 4.27
C THR A 157 8.97 12.23 3.13
N LEU A 158 8.49 11.00 3.16
CA LEU A 158 7.41 10.52 2.31
C LEU A 158 6.10 11.01 2.94
N GLU A 159 5.52 12.06 2.37
CA GLU A 159 4.32 12.70 2.90
C GLU A 159 3.10 12.34 2.06
N GLU A 160 2.01 11.99 2.74
CA GLU A 160 0.70 11.82 2.13
C GLU A 160 0.20 13.15 1.53
N LEU A 161 -0.29 13.10 0.30
CA LEU A 161 -0.83 14.29 -0.36
C LEU A 161 -2.24 14.63 0.11
N TYR A 162 -2.96 13.62 0.60
CA TYR A 162 -4.31 13.75 1.16
C TYR A 162 -4.36 12.99 2.48
N PRO A 163 -5.07 13.52 3.49
CA PRO A 163 -5.22 12.80 4.75
C PRO A 163 -5.96 11.49 4.49
N PHE A 164 -5.46 10.41 5.08
CA PHE A 164 -6.14 9.13 5.10
C PHE A 164 -6.03 8.52 6.50
N ASP A 165 -6.98 7.66 6.83
CA ASP A 165 -7.00 6.89 8.06
C ASP A 165 -7.44 5.46 7.70
N TRP A 166 -6.61 4.49 8.04
CA TRP A 166 -6.92 3.08 7.80
C TRP A 166 -7.10 2.42 9.15
N GLN A 167 -8.35 2.27 9.58
CA GLN A 167 -8.67 1.65 10.86
C GLN A 167 -8.82 0.14 10.65
N THR A 168 -8.43 -0.65 11.64
CA THR A 168 -8.92 -2.03 11.77
C THR A 168 -9.59 -2.13 13.12
N GLU A 169 -10.79 -2.70 13.17
CA GLU A 169 -11.39 -3.08 14.45
C GLU A 169 -10.40 -3.99 15.20
N GLU A 170 -9.96 -3.55 16.39
CA GLU A 170 -9.21 -4.40 17.35
C GLU A 170 -10.06 -5.58 17.84
#